data_AF-A0AAD6PVJ9-F1
#
_entry.id   AF-A0AAD6PVJ9-F1
#
_cell.length_a   1.000
_cell.length_b   1.000
_cell.length_c   1.000
_cell.angle_alpha   90.00
_cell.angle_beta   90.00
_cell.angle_gamma   90.00
#
_symmetry.space_group_name_H-M   'P 1'
#
loop_
_entity.id
_entity.type
_entity.pdbx_description
1 polymer ?
#
loop_
_entity_poly.entity_id
_entity_poly.type
_entity_poly.pdbx_seq_one_letter_code
_entity_poly.pdbx_strand_id
1 'polypeptide(L)' 'MHTIPCLMLSTTVYFLWHERNNRIFSQQFQSHHSTSKGIFDLIRTHIVNMEHKSPIPNSVCDIWGIQHP' A
#
# COMPACT_ATOMS: atom_id res chain seq x y z
N MET A 1 10.12 -0.26 -12.99
CA MET A 1 9.32 -1.19 -12.16
C MET A 1 8.42 -0.36 -11.23
N HIS A 2 7.12 -0.62 -11.19
CA HIS A 2 6.15 0.14 -10.38
C HIS A 2 6.15 -0.34 -8.91
N THR A 3 7.24 -0.10 -8.18
CA THR A 3 7.43 -0.58 -6.80
C THR A 3 6.36 -0.07 -5.84
N ILE A 4 5.95 1.20 -5.93
CA ILE A 4 4.93 1.78 -5.04
C ILE A 4 3.54 1.16 -5.30
N PRO A 5 3.00 1.12 -6.53
CA PRO A 5 1.72 0.44 -6.79
C PRO A 5 1.71 -1.04 -6.41
N CYS A 6 2.81 -1.76 -6.68
CA CYS A 6 2.93 -3.16 -6.26
C CYS A 6 2.92 -3.29 -4.74
N LEU A 7 3.59 -2.40 -4.02
CA LEU A 7 3.60 -2.35 -2.55
C LEU A 7 2.21 -2.05 -1.99
N MET A 8 1.51 -1.07 -2.56
CA MET A 8 0.15 -0.72 -2.15
C MET A 8 -0.81 -1.90 -2.36
N LEU A 9 -0.75 -2.52 -3.54
CA LEU A 9 -1.61 -3.65 -3.88
C LEU A 9 -1.33 -4.86 -2.99
N SER A 10 -0.06 -5.26 -2.85
CA SER A 10 0.31 -6.43 -2.04
C SER A 10 -0.04 -6.24 -0.56
N THR A 11 0.23 -5.05 -0.01
CA THR A 11 -0.12 -4.70 1.37
C THR A 11 -1.63 -4.73 1.57
N THR A 12 -2.40 -4.11 0.68
CA THR A 12 -3.86 -4.07 0.79
C THR A 12 -4.47 -5.47 0.74
N VAL A 13 -4.03 -6.31 -0.21
CA VAL A 13 -4.49 -7.70 -0.34
C VAL A 13 -4.15 -8.51 0.93
N TYR A 14 -2.94 -8.36 1.45
CA TYR A 14 -2.52 -9.04 2.68
C TYR A 14 -3.41 -8.67 3.86
N PHE A 15 -3.64 -7.37 4.10
CA PHE A 15 -4.46 -6.91 5.22
C PHE A 15 -5.92 -7.36 5.09
N LEU A 16 -6.50 -7.33 3.89
CA LEU A 16 -7.86 -7.84 3.67
C LEU A 16 -7.97 -9.35 3.95
N TRP A 17 -6.99 -10.13 3.47
CA TRP A 17 -6.94 -11.56 3.73
C TRP A 17 -6.78 -11.86 5.22
N HIS A 18 -5.88 -11.15 5.89
CA HIS A 18 -5.63 -11.31 7.33
C HIS A 18 -6.88 -10.99 8.15
N GLU A 19 -7.56 -9.89 7.83
CA GLU A 19 -8.78 -9.46 8.51
C GLU A 19 -9.93 -10.47 8.32
N ARG A 20 -10.12 -10.98 7.08
CA ARG A 20 -11.08 -12.05 6.80
C ARG A 20 -10.78 -13.31 7.62
N ASN A 21 -9.53 -13.72 7.71
CA ASN A 21 -9.15 -14.89 8.50
C ASN A 21 -9.39 -14.67 10.00
N ASN A 22 -9.07 -13.48 10.51
CA ASN A 22 -9.29 -13.18 11.92
C ASN A 22 -10.78 -13.19 12.29
N ARG A 23 -11.67 -12.77 11.38
CA ARG A 23 -13.12 -12.90 11.55
C ARG A 23 -13.56 -14.37 11.62
N ILE A 24 -13.04 -15.21 10.73
CA ILE A 24 -13.44 -16.63 10.60
C ILE A 24 -12.93 -17.45 11.79
N PHE A 25 -11.66 -17.27 12.16
CA PHE A 25 -10.99 -18.15 13.13
C PHE A 25 -10.99 -17.59 14.56
N SER A 26 -10.98 -16.27 14.74
CA SER A 26 -10.86 -15.64 16.06
C SER A 26 -12.14 -14.91 16.51
N GLN A 27 -13.15 -14.79 15.63
CA GLN A 27 -14.36 -13.97 15.84
C GLN A 27 -14.06 -12.52 16.24
N GLN A 28 -12.85 -12.04 15.91
CA GLN A 28 -12.42 -10.68 16.19
C GLN A 28 -12.70 -9.81 14.98
N PHE A 29 -13.39 -8.69 15.22
CA PHE A 29 -13.73 -7.72 14.20
C PHE A 29 -12.90 -6.46 14.43
N GLN A 30 -12.08 -6.10 13.46
CA GLN A 30 -11.45 -4.78 13.45
C GLN A 30 -12.30 -3.83 12.63
N SER A 31 -12.36 -2.56 13.05
CA SER A 31 -13.06 -1.56 12.26
C SER A 31 -12.33 -1.35 10.93
N HIS A 32 -13.09 -1.15 9.85
CA HIS A 32 -12.53 -0.86 8.54
C HIS A 32 -11.57 0.35 8.56
N HIS A 33 -11.83 1.31 9.44
CA HIS A 33 -10.96 2.46 9.68
C HIS A 33 -9.61 2.07 10.31
N SER A 34 -9.60 1.12 11.26
CA SER A 34 -8.36 0.63 11.87
C SER A 34 -7.49 -0.11 10.87
N THR A 35 -8.11 -0.96 10.03
CA THR A 35 -7.41 -1.72 8.98
C THR A 35 -6.83 -0.79 7.92
N SER A 36 -7.60 0.19 7.43
CA SER A 36 -7.11 1.15 6.44
C SER A 36 -5.96 2.01 6.99
N LYS A 37 -6.08 2.48 8.24
CA LYS A 37 -5.00 3.20 8.92
C LYS A 37 -3.71 2.37 9.00
N GLY A 38 -3.81 1.10 9.39
CA GLY A 38 -2.66 0.19 9.44
C GLY A 38 -1.98 0.01 8.07
N ILE A 39 -2.75 -0.13 7.01
CA ILE A 39 -2.24 -0.21 5.62
C ILE A 39 -1.47 1.07 5.26
N PHE A 40 -2.06 2.25 5.51
CA PHE A 40 -1.43 3.53 5.19
C PHE A 40 -0.16 3.79 6.00
N ASP A 41 -0.17 3.48 7.30
CA ASP A 41 0.99 3.69 8.17
C ASP A 41 2.16 2.76 7.79
N LEU A 42 1.87 1.51 7.40
CA LEU A 42 2.88 0.58 6.90
C LEU A 42 3.49 1.07 5.58
N ILE A 43 2.64 1.44 4.61
CA ILE A 43 3.10 1.93 3.30
C ILE A 43 3.90 3.22 3.47
N ARG A 44 3.44 4.16 4.31
CA ARG A 44 4.16 5.41 4.60
C ARG A 44 5.53 5.13 5.21
N THR A 45 5.60 4.25 6.21
CA THR A 45 6.86 3.84 6.83
C THR A 45 7.80 3.25 5.79
N HIS A 46 7.29 2.43 4.89
CA HIS A 46 8.11 1.80 3.87
C HIS A 46 8.61 2.79 2.83
N ILE A 47 7.78 3.75 2.40
CA ILE A 47 8.17 4.83 1.49
C ILE A 47 9.21 5.75 2.13
N VAL A 48 9.01 6.17 3.39
CA VAL A 48 9.93 7.07 4.11
C VAL A 48 11.30 6.44 4.30
N ASN A 49 11.35 5.13 4.56
CA ASN A 49 12.60 4.38 4.73
C ASN A 49 13.16 3.82 3.43
N MET A 50 12.52 4.06 2.28
CA MET A 50 13.01 3.57 0.99
C MET A 50 14.20 4.44 0.57
N GLU A 51 15.42 3.90 0.66
CA GLU A 51 16.65 4.59 0.25
C GLU A 51 16.70 4.92 -1.26
N HIS A 52 15.74 4.44 -2.03
CA HIS A 52 15.74 4.52 -3.49
C HIS A 52 14.83 5.64 -4.00
N LYS A 53 15.43 6.80 -4.32
CA LYS A 53 14.88 7.74 -5.31
C LYS A 53 14.93 7.11 -6.70
N SER A 54 14.11 6.07 -6.94
CA SER A 54 13.93 5.61 -8.31
C SER A 54 13.17 6.71 -9.04
N PRO A 55 13.70 7.26 -10.15
CA PRO A 55 12.91 8.17 -10.96
C PRO A 55 11.64 7.43 -11.40
N ILE A 56 10.50 8.10 -11.23
CA ILE A 56 9.22 7.59 -11.71
C ILE A 56 9.37 7.41 -13.22
N PRO A 57 9.13 6.22 -13.79
CA PRO A 57 9.28 6.02 -15.22
C PRO A 57 8.38 6.98 -16.00
N ASN A 58 8.90 7.58 -17.07
CA ASN A 58 8.19 8.61 -17.86
C ASN A 58 6.81 8.13 -18.32
N SER A 59 6.67 6.85 -18.65
CA SER A 59 5.39 6.25 -19.02
C SER A 59 4.31 6.37 -17.94
N VAL A 60 4.68 6.40 -16.66
CA VAL A 60 3.75 6.61 -15.54
C VAL A 60 3.38 8.07 -15.41
N CYS A 61 4.36 8.97 -15.58
CA CYS A 61 4.12 10.41 -15.58
C CYS A 61 3.13 10.81 -16.69
N ASP A 62 3.29 10.24 -17.89
CA ASP A 62 2.44 10.50 -19.05
C ASP A 62 1.00 9.99 -18.85
N ILE A 63 0.84 8.78 -18.29
CA ILE A 63 -0.50 8.20 -18.02
C ILE A 63 -1.22 8.97 -16.90
N TRP A 64 -0.49 9.48 -15.90
CA TRP A 64 -1.06 10.10 -14.71
C TRP A 64 -1.04 11.64 -14.75
N GLY A 65 -0.53 12.24 -15.83
CA GLY A 65 -0.45 13.70 -16.01
C GLY A 65 0.49 14.41 -15.03
N ILE A 66 1.51 13.72 -14.52
CA ILE A 66 2.45 14.28 -13.53
C ILE A 66 3.54 15.06 -14.29
N GLN A 67 3.63 16.38 -14.06
CA GLN A 67 4.69 17.21 -14.66
C GLN A 67 6.05 16.86 -14.04
N HIS A 68 7.06 16.70 -14.90
CA HIS A 68 8.45 16.47 -14.50
C HIS A 68 8.99 17.64 -13.66
N PRO A 69 9.69 17.39 -12.54
CA PRO A 69 10.50 18.41 -11.86
C PRO A 69 11.74 18.81 -12.67
#